data_AF-A0A378W1P7-F1
#
_entry.id   AF-A0A378W1P7-F1
#
_cell.length_a   1.000
_cell.length_b   1.000
_cell.length_c   1.000
_cell.angle_alpha   90.00
_cell.angle_beta   90.00
_cell.angle_gamma   90.00
#
_symmetry.space_group_name_H-M   'P 1'
#
loop_
_entity.id
_entity.type
_entity.pdbx_description
1 polymer ?
#
loop_
_entity_poly.entity_id
_entity_poly.type
_entity_poly.pdbx_seq_one_letter_code
_entity_poly.pdbx_strand_id
1 'polypeptide(L)'
;MFSFGWAFDRPQYELGSLSPVAALACRRALGCLGLETQIKWPNDLVVGRDKLGGILIETVRAGGKTVAVVGIGINFVLPKEVENAASVQSLFQTASRRGNADAAVLLETLLAELGAVLEQYAEEGFAPF
;
A
#
# COMPACT_ATOMS: atom_id res chain seq x y z
N MET A 1 -9.41 5.43 1.17
CA MET A 1 -9.03 4.97 -0.18
C MET A 1 -8.53 6.17 -0.95
N PHE A 2 -7.45 6.02 -1.70
CA PHE A 2 -6.93 7.05 -2.59
C PHE A 2 -6.24 6.39 -3.78
N SER A 3 -6.03 7.17 -4.85
CA SER A 3 -5.25 6.76 -6.01
C SER A 3 -4.34 7.89 -6.45
N PHE A 4 -3.23 7.57 -7.10
CA PHE A 4 -2.33 8.54 -7.70
C PHE A 4 -1.71 7.99 -8.99
N GLY A 5 -1.23 8.90 -9.85
CA GLY A 5 -0.56 8.56 -11.09
C GLY A 5 0.96 8.66 -10.97
N TRP A 6 1.68 7.73 -11.59
CA TRP A 6 3.14 7.78 -11.73
C TRP A 6 3.56 7.46 -13.16
N ALA A 7 4.40 8.30 -13.76
CA ALA A 7 4.91 8.08 -15.11
C ALA A 7 6.30 7.44 -15.06
N PHE A 8 6.45 6.30 -15.71
CA PHE A 8 7.71 5.57 -15.80
C PHE A 8 8.30 5.71 -17.21
N ASP A 9 9.60 5.96 -17.26
CA ASP A 9 10.44 5.79 -18.45
C ASP A 9 10.87 4.32 -18.63
N ARG A 10 9.95 3.40 -18.31
CA ARG A 10 10.09 1.95 -18.44
C ARG A 10 8.94 1.36 -19.26
N PRO A 11 9.18 0.27 -20.01
CA PRO A 11 8.11 -0.40 -20.74
C PRO A 11 7.14 -1.10 -19.77
N GLN A 12 5.89 -1.25 -20.20
CA GLN A 12 4.81 -1.79 -19.36
C GLN A 12 5.11 -3.19 -18.81
N TYR A 13 5.82 -4.04 -19.56
CA TYR A 13 6.13 -5.40 -19.14
C TYR A 13 7.12 -5.47 -17.96
N GLU A 14 7.89 -4.41 -17.70
CA GLU A 14 8.78 -4.33 -16.53
C GLU A 14 8.03 -3.97 -15.24
N LEU A 15 6.83 -3.41 -15.33
CA LEU A 15 6.07 -2.91 -14.18
C LEU A 15 5.27 -4.01 -13.46
N GLY A 16 5.40 -5.28 -13.85
CA GLY A 16 4.67 -6.39 -13.22
C GLY A 16 4.95 -6.54 -11.72
N SER A 17 6.14 -6.13 -11.27
CA SER A 17 6.55 -6.12 -9.87
C SER A 17 6.16 -4.84 -9.11
N LEU A 18 5.55 -3.85 -9.76
CA LEU A 18 5.16 -2.60 -9.11
C LEU A 18 4.11 -2.83 -8.01
N SER A 19 3.22 -3.82 -8.19
CA SER A 19 2.17 -4.14 -7.22
C SER A 19 2.72 -4.65 -5.87
N PRO A 20 3.59 -5.67 -5.82
CA PRO A 20 4.21 -6.09 -4.56
C PRO A 20 5.15 -5.03 -3.97
N VAL A 21 5.78 -4.19 -4.79
CA VAL A 21 6.60 -3.05 -4.33
C VAL A 21 5.74 -2.00 -3.62
N ALA A 22 4.58 -1.64 -4.19
CA ALA A 22 3.62 -0.75 -3.53
C ALA A 22 3.04 -1.38 -2.25
N ALA A 23 2.77 -2.69 -2.25
CA ALA A 23 2.36 -3.40 -1.03
C ALA A 23 3.43 -3.37 0.06
N LEU A 24 4.71 -3.50 -0.31
CA LEU A 24 5.84 -3.37 0.61
C LEU A 24 5.93 -1.96 1.21
N ALA A 25 5.76 -0.91 0.40
CA ALA A 25 5.72 0.47 0.89
C ALA A 25 4.58 0.67 1.91
N CYS A 26 3.37 0.18 1.60
CA CYS A 26 2.25 0.28 2.53
C CYS A 26 2.49 -0.50 3.83
N ARG A 27 3.10 -1.70 3.76
CA ARG A 27 3.49 -2.48 4.94
C ARG A 27 4.52 -1.74 5.78
N ARG A 28 5.54 -1.10 5.18
CA ARG A 28 6.54 -0.29 5.89
C ARG A 28 5.89 0.90 6.60
N ALA A 29 5.00 1.62 5.92
CA ALA A 29 4.27 2.74 6.50
C ALA A 29 3.43 2.32 7.72
N LEU A 30 2.69 1.20 7.61
CA LEU A 30 1.95 0.63 8.73
C LEU A 30 2.87 0.21 9.88
N GLY A 31 4.04 -0.36 9.56
CA GLY A 31 5.09 -0.69 10.53
C GLY A 31 5.68 0.53 11.27
N CYS A 32 5.84 1.68 10.60
CA CYS A 32 6.24 2.93 11.27
C CYS A 32 5.18 3.41 12.27
N LEU A 33 3.91 3.11 12.01
CA LEU A 33 2.81 3.31 12.94
C LEU A 33 2.68 2.15 13.94
N GLY A 34 3.63 1.20 13.90
CA GLY A 34 3.74 -0.01 14.69
C GLY A 34 2.62 -1.04 14.49
N LEU A 35 1.96 -1.02 13.34
CA LEU A 35 1.04 -2.06 12.93
C LEU A 35 1.79 -3.12 12.11
N GLU A 36 1.96 -4.29 12.71
CA GLU A 36 2.57 -5.43 12.02
C GLU A 36 1.56 -6.06 11.05
N THR A 37 1.94 -6.12 9.78
CA THR A 37 1.11 -6.67 8.70
C THR A 37 1.94 -7.55 7.77
N GLN A 38 1.25 -8.42 7.05
CA GLN A 38 1.83 -9.32 6.06
C GLN A 38 1.31 -8.96 4.67
N ILE A 39 2.11 -9.27 3.66
CA ILE A 39 1.69 -9.17 2.26
C ILE A 39 1.19 -10.55 1.84
N LYS A 40 -0.12 -10.66 1.59
CA LYS A 40 -0.67 -11.78 0.84
C LYS A 40 -0.41 -11.50 -0.63
N TRP A 41 0.54 -12.24 -1.19
CA TRP A 41 1.07 -11.99 -2.52
C TRP A 41 -0.03 -11.95 -3.60
N PRO A 42 0.04 -11.04 -4.58
CA PRO A 42 1.07 -10.00 -4.76
C PRO A 42 0.74 -8.66 -4.09
N ASN A 43 -0.48 -8.44 -3.63
CA ASN A 43 -1.02 -7.08 -3.55
C ASN A 43 -1.97 -6.82 -2.37
N ASP A 44 -2.19 -7.80 -1.51
CA ASP A 44 -3.10 -7.66 -0.37
C ASP A 44 -2.30 -7.49 0.93
N LEU A 45 -2.76 -6.57 1.78
CA LEU A 45 -2.28 -6.43 3.14
C LEU A 45 -3.20 -7.22 4.07
N VAL A 46 -2.62 -8.05 4.93
CA VAL A 46 -3.37 -8.91 5.87
C VAL A 46 -2.78 -8.86 7.27
N VAL A 47 -3.61 -9.12 8.27
CA VAL A 47 -3.20 -9.42 9.64
C VAL A 47 -3.71 -10.82 9.96
N GLY A 48 -2.79 -11.78 10.07
CA GLY A 48 -3.17 -13.19 10.15
C GLY A 48 -3.89 -13.62 8.87
N ARG A 49 -5.19 -13.95 8.98
CA ARG A 49 -6.03 -14.33 7.84
C ARG A 49 -6.93 -13.19 7.33
N ASP A 50 -6.99 -12.10 8.07
CA ASP A 50 -7.95 -11.04 7.84
C ASP A 50 -7.37 -9.99 6.91
N LYS A 51 -8.14 -9.60 5.89
CA LYS A 51 -7.73 -8.60 4.92
C LYS A 51 -7.82 -7.20 5.50
N LEU A 52 -6.70 -6.49 5.52
CA LEU A 52 -6.61 -5.08 5.92
C LEU A 52 -6.78 -4.15 4.72
N GLY A 53 -6.32 -4.55 3.55
CA GLY A 53 -6.36 -3.69 2.38
C GLY A 53 -5.84 -4.38 1.12
N GLY A 54 -5.88 -3.66 0.01
CA GLY A 54 -5.42 -4.13 -1.28
C GLY A 54 -4.88 -3.00 -2.14
N ILE A 55 -3.97 -3.38 -3.03
CA ILE A 55 -3.34 -2.53 -4.02
C ILE A 55 -3.81 -2.97 -5.40
N LEU A 56 -4.27 -2.02 -6.21
CA LEU A 56 -4.61 -2.24 -7.61
C LEU A 56 -3.78 -1.29 -8.47
N ILE A 57 -3.20 -1.80 -9.55
CA ILE A 57 -2.42 -1.00 -10.48
C ILE A 57 -2.95 -1.23 -11.88
N GLU A 58 -3.29 -0.13 -12.54
CA GLU A 58 -3.63 -0.11 -13.95
C GLU A 58 -2.59 0.72 -14.70
N THR A 59 -2.20 0.29 -15.88
CA THR A 59 -1.16 0.98 -16.67
C THR A 59 -1.69 1.34 -18.04
N VAL A 60 -1.37 2.54 -18.51
CA VAL A 60 -1.65 3.00 -19.87
C VAL A 60 -0.38 3.54 -20.52
N ARG A 61 -0.24 3.34 -21.82
CA ARG A 61 0.83 3.97 -22.60
C ARG A 61 0.33 5.34 -23.07
N ALA A 62 1.01 6.41 -22.66
CA ALA A 62 0.67 7.78 -23.00
C ALA A 62 1.94 8.63 -23.18
N GLY A 63 2.03 9.40 -24.26
CA GLY A 63 3.16 10.32 -24.48
C GLY A 63 4.54 9.66 -24.50
N GLY A 64 4.65 8.41 -24.97
CA GLY A 64 5.91 7.65 -24.98
C GLY A 64 6.30 7.01 -23.64
N LYS A 65 5.57 7.29 -22.55
CA LYS A 65 5.81 6.74 -21.21
C LYS A 65 4.76 5.69 -20.83
N THR A 66 5.04 4.91 -19.78
CA THR A 66 4.02 4.07 -19.13
C THR A 66 3.52 4.82 -17.92
N VAL A 67 2.25 5.20 -17.91
CA VAL A 67 1.61 5.81 -16.74
C VAL A 67 0.92 4.71 -15.95
N ALA A 68 1.28 4.55 -14.69
CA ALA A 68 0.59 3.67 -13.74
C ALA A 68 -0.38 4.52 -12.89
N VAL A 69 -1.61 4.03 -12.73
CA VAL A 69 -2.56 4.51 -11.73
C VAL A 69 -2.54 3.50 -10.59
N VAL A 70 -2.03 3.92 -9.44
CA VAL A 70 -1.89 3.08 -8.25
C VAL A 70 -3.03 3.41 -7.28
N GLY A 71 -3.97 2.48 -7.12
CA GLY A 71 -5.07 2.56 -6.18
C GLY A 71 -4.75 1.82 -4.88
N ILE A 72 -4.88 2.51 -3.76
CA ILE A 72 -4.63 1.98 -2.41
C ILE A 72 -5.92 2.01 -1.60
N GLY A 73 -6.43 0.83 -1.25
CA GLY A 73 -7.55 0.63 -0.36
C GLY A 73 -7.09 0.02 0.95
N ILE A 74 -7.08 0.80 2.04
CA ILE A 74 -6.84 0.30 3.40
C ILE A 74 -8.10 0.53 4.22
N ASN A 75 -8.57 -0.53 4.87
CA ASN A 75 -9.69 -0.52 5.79
C ASN A 75 -9.31 0.29 7.03
N PHE A 76 -9.77 1.52 7.13
CA PHE A 76 -9.48 2.37 8.29
C PHE A 76 -10.43 2.09 9.45
N VAL A 77 -11.73 2.07 9.15
CA VAL A 77 -12.83 1.66 10.04
C VAL A 77 -13.64 0.59 9.32
N LEU A 78 -14.06 -0.44 10.05
CA LEU A 78 -15.00 -1.45 9.55
C LEU A 78 -16.19 -1.60 10.50
N PRO A 79 -17.40 -1.89 9.97
CA PRO A 79 -18.47 -2.48 10.75
C PRO A 79 -18.01 -3.82 11.37
N LYS A 80 -18.57 -4.19 12.53
CA LYS A 80 -18.15 -5.40 13.26
C LYS A 80 -18.51 -6.71 12.53
N GLU A 81 -19.39 -6.62 11.54
CA GLU A 81 -20.01 -7.76 10.86
C GLU A 81 -19.22 -8.23 9.63
N VAL A 82 -18.11 -7.57 9.28
CA VAL A 82 -17.31 -7.96 8.12
C VAL A 82 -16.36 -9.09 8.52
N GLU A 83 -16.73 -10.32 8.13
CA GLU A 83 -15.89 -11.49 8.34
C GLU A 83 -14.58 -11.43 7.52
N ASN A 84 -13.51 -12.00 8.07
CA ASN A 84 -12.19 -12.09 7.45
C ASN A 84 -11.58 -10.73 7.04
N ALA A 85 -11.89 -9.67 7.79
CA ALA A 85 -11.39 -8.31 7.53
C ALA A 85 -10.84 -7.67 8.79
N ALA A 86 -9.73 -6.95 8.63
CA ALA A 86 -9.09 -6.17 9.68
C ALA A 86 -9.24 -4.68 9.35
N SER A 87 -9.23 -3.83 10.38
CA SER A 87 -9.20 -2.37 10.21
C SER A 87 -8.08 -1.75 11.03
N VAL A 88 -7.52 -0.64 10.54
CA VAL A 88 -6.48 0.12 11.27
C VAL A 88 -6.97 0.50 12.67
N GLN A 89 -8.21 1.00 12.79
CA GLN A 89 -8.76 1.44 14.08
C GLN A 89 -8.87 0.28 15.08
N SER A 90 -9.36 -0.89 14.65
CA SER A 90 -9.48 -2.06 15.54
C SER A 90 -8.11 -2.60 15.98
N LEU A 91 -7.10 -2.54 15.11
CA LEU A 91 -5.74 -2.96 15.44
C LEU A 91 -5.09 -2.04 16.48
N PHE A 92 -5.26 -0.71 16.36
CA PHE A 92 -4.80 0.25 17.35
C PHE A 92 -5.43 0.03 18.73
N GLN A 93 -6.75 -0.26 18.76
CA GLN A 93 -7.47 -0.57 20.00
C GLN A 93 -6.96 -1.86 20.67
N THR A 94 -6.72 -2.91 19.88
CA THR A 94 -6.30 -4.23 20.38
C THR A 94 -4.85 -4.22 20.87
N ALA A 95 -3.98 -3.42 20.26
CA ALA A 95 -2.57 -3.33 20.61
C ALA A 95 -2.29 -2.67 21.99
N SER A 96 -3.32 -2.38 22.80
CA SER A 96 -3.20 -1.64 24.09
C SER A 96 -2.51 -0.28 23.95
N ARG A 97 -2.49 0.27 22.73
CA ARG A 97 -1.91 1.57 22.46
C ARG A 97 -2.92 2.61 22.89
N ARG A 98 -2.55 3.44 23.86
CA ARG A 98 -3.33 4.63 24.22
C ARG A 98 -3.27 5.61 23.05
N GLY A 99 -4.24 5.51 22.14
CA GLY A 99 -4.38 6.42 21.01
C GLY A 99 -5.43 5.94 20.01
N ASN A 100 -6.09 6.89 19.34
CA ASN A 100 -6.86 6.59 18.15
C ASN A 100 -5.93 6.64 16.95
N ALA A 101 -6.14 5.75 15.98
CA ALA A 101 -5.53 5.91 14.67
C ALA A 101 -5.99 7.23 14.06
N ASP A 102 -5.07 7.97 13.44
CA ASP A 102 -5.37 9.18 12.67
C ASP A 102 -5.20 8.87 11.17
N ALA A 103 -6.27 9.10 10.41
CA ALA A 103 -6.28 8.84 8.97
C ALA A 103 -5.32 9.77 8.21
N ALA A 104 -5.14 11.01 8.68
CA ALA A 104 -4.23 11.96 8.06
C ALA A 104 -2.77 11.52 8.26
N VAL A 105 -2.41 11.12 9.49
CA VAL A 105 -1.08 10.57 9.79
C VAL A 105 -0.82 9.29 9.00
N LEU A 106 -1.82 8.40 8.88
CA LEU A 106 -1.70 7.22 8.03
C LEU A 106 -1.45 7.59 6.57
N LEU A 107 -2.22 8.52 6.00
CA LEU A 107 -2.05 8.95 4.63
C LEU A 107 -0.67 9.59 4.39
N GLU A 108 -0.23 10.48 5.28
CA GLU A 108 1.08 11.12 5.20
C GLU A 108 2.21 10.08 5.21
N THR A 109 2.15 9.12 6.15
CA THR A 109 3.15 8.04 6.25
C THR A 109 3.14 7.15 5.01
N LEU A 110 1.96 6.85 4.47
CA LEU A 110 1.83 6.07 3.23
C LEU A 110 2.44 6.81 2.03
N LEU A 111 2.13 8.10 1.87
CA LEU A 111 2.64 8.89 0.75
C LEU A 111 4.17 9.05 0.81
N ALA A 112 4.74 9.22 2.00
CA ALA A 112 6.19 9.29 2.19
C ALA A 112 6.89 7.98 1.77
N GLU A 113 6.42 6.83 2.26
CA GLU A 113 6.99 5.52 1.90
C GLU A 113 6.76 5.18 0.42
N LEU A 114 5.57 5.45 -0.11
CA LEU A 114 5.27 5.22 -1.53
C LEU A 114 6.16 6.09 -2.43
N GLY A 115 6.34 7.37 -2.10
CA GLY A 115 7.21 8.26 -2.87
C GLY A 115 8.64 7.73 -2.95
N ALA A 116 9.26 7.44 -1.80
CA ALA A 116 10.62 6.92 -1.76
C ALA A 116 10.78 5.59 -2.51
N VAL A 117 9.84 4.66 -2.33
CA VAL A 117 9.88 3.35 -2.98
C VAL A 117 9.65 3.46 -4.49
N LEU A 118 8.76 4.34 -4.95
CA LEU A 118 8.48 4.52 -6.38
C LEU A 118 9.62 5.21 -7.12
N GLU A 119 10.30 6.17 -6.49
CA GLU A 119 11.52 6.77 -7.03
C GLU A 119 12.59 5.70 -7.22
N GLN A 120 12.87 4.92 -6.18
CA GLN A 120 13.85 3.85 -6.24
C GLN A 120 13.47 2.78 -7.30
N TYR A 121 12.20 2.39 -7.36
CA TYR A 121 11.73 1.42 -8.35
C TYR A 121 11.81 1.96 -9.79
N ALA A 122 11.56 3.26 -10.00
CA ALA A 122 11.70 3.87 -11.30
C ALA A 122 13.16 3.82 -11.80
N GLU A 123 14.12 4.02 -10.91
CA GLU A 123 15.56 4.01 -11.24
C GLU A 123 16.15 2.61 -11.35
N GLU A 124 15.86 1.73 -10.38
CA GLU A 124 16.56 0.45 -10.20
C GLU A 124 15.72 -0.78 -10.59
N GLY A 125 14.40 -0.61 -10.76
CA GLY A 125 13.48 -1.73 -10.98
C GLY A 125 13.27 -2.55 -9.71
N PHE A 126 13.07 -3.87 -9.84
CA PHE A 126 12.66 -4.73 -8.73
C PHE A 126 13.81 -5.21 -7.82
N ALA A 127 15.05 -5.20 -8.30
CA ALA A 127 16.18 -5.84 -7.62
C ALA A 127 16.42 -5.42 -6.14
N PRO A 128 16.20 -4.16 -5.70
CA PRO A 128 16.50 -3.75 -4.33
C PRO A 128 15.39 -4.04 -3.30
N PHE A 129 14.26 -4.66 -3.69
CA PHE A 129 13.07 -4.85 -2.86
C PHE A 129 12.87 -6.26 -2.32
#